data_AF-A0A561BL45-F1
#
_entry.id   AF-A0A561BL45-F1
#
_cell.length_a   1.000
_cell.length_b   1.000
_cell.length_c   1.000
_cell.angle_alpha   90.00
_cell.angle_beta   90.00
_cell.angle_gamma   90.00
#
_symmetry.space_group_name_H-M   'P 1'
#
loop_
_entity.id
_entity.type
_entity.pdbx_description
1 polymer ?
#
loop_
_entity_poly.entity_id
_entity_poly.type
_entity_poly.pdbx_seq_one_letter_code
_entity_poly.pdbx_strand_id
1 'polypeptide(L)'
;MKPTEFVKVNGRFWGEHLGGVSEHLPGSHRTELAGQLLYPRLMVLTETPDWNILELVGVSREYRSLEVRRQKAASVEEYFGLGAGAPVVTLPGENVFKDATVATEVGRRELAARWPGAVKILGDEYVGAGEQLFGFAPGNYSVFDRVLLAHTAGSAVRVRWTFFAVAIHRSEPAGKYLDFLQNYINAAPHLDPVGTVSVPVDPAALRDDAFTSTYLAHGLQDVTVDEFLSNHEGILLSAFDATRLISRPHLERHDGAGEALTPDFLLERADGTHVVGDLALPLLESGANGKKHRRSVTRPVHDGAGRLAEYEEYFKVAENRAFVQTKYGVDVQDPRKLLIVGTQDIVTAEDLTQVAPTGAEILDYDTVLRLHLAAKS
;
A
#
# COMPACT_ATOMS: atom_id res chain seq x y z
N MET A 1 7.30 24.21 -12.97
CA MET A 1 6.69 24.58 -11.69
C MET A 1 7.66 24.42 -10.54
N LYS A 2 7.81 25.46 -9.73
CA LYS A 2 8.59 25.36 -8.49
C LYS A 2 7.82 24.51 -7.47
N PRO A 3 8.48 23.79 -6.55
CA PRO A 3 7.78 22.96 -5.58
C PRO A 3 6.79 23.72 -4.68
N THR A 4 7.09 24.96 -4.31
CA THR A 4 6.20 25.81 -3.51
C THR A 4 4.90 26.15 -4.24
N GLU A 5 4.98 26.36 -5.54
CA GLU A 5 3.84 26.62 -6.40
C GLU A 5 3.00 25.36 -6.60
N PHE A 6 3.66 24.20 -6.79
CA PHE A 6 3.00 22.89 -6.86
C PHE A 6 2.19 22.56 -5.60
N VAL A 7 2.76 22.84 -4.41
CA VAL A 7 2.06 22.68 -3.13
C VAL A 7 0.82 23.57 -3.07
N LYS A 8 0.94 24.84 -3.45
CA LYS A 8 -0.17 25.81 -3.40
C LYS A 8 -1.30 25.44 -4.35
N VAL A 9 -0.97 25.07 -5.59
CA VAL A 9 -1.97 24.68 -6.61
C VAL A 9 -2.75 23.48 -6.12
N ASN A 10 -2.05 22.42 -5.70
CA ASN A 10 -2.70 21.19 -5.29
C ASN A 10 -3.49 21.31 -3.98
N GLY A 11 -2.95 21.99 -2.97
CA GLY A 11 -3.64 22.18 -1.71
C GLY A 11 -4.98 22.91 -1.87
N ARG A 12 -5.03 23.90 -2.77
CA ARG A 12 -6.27 24.60 -3.11
C ARG A 12 -7.19 23.73 -3.97
N PHE A 13 -6.69 23.21 -5.09
CA PHE A 13 -7.49 22.50 -6.07
C PHE A 13 -8.17 21.26 -5.46
N TRP A 14 -7.40 20.39 -4.82
CA TRP A 14 -7.95 19.15 -4.23
C TRP A 14 -8.81 19.43 -3.00
N GLY A 15 -8.53 20.50 -2.26
CA GLY A 15 -9.39 20.96 -1.17
C GLY A 15 -10.78 21.37 -1.65
N GLU A 16 -10.83 22.23 -2.67
CA GLU A 16 -12.08 22.71 -3.28
C GLU A 16 -12.85 21.56 -3.97
N HIS A 17 -12.17 20.73 -4.77
CA HIS A 17 -12.78 19.60 -5.50
C HIS A 17 -13.41 18.57 -4.54
N LEU A 18 -12.63 18.01 -3.63
CA LEU A 18 -13.13 16.95 -2.73
C LEU A 18 -14.14 17.48 -1.72
N GLY A 19 -13.98 18.73 -1.26
CA GLY A 19 -14.98 19.43 -0.45
C GLY A 19 -16.32 19.48 -1.18
N GLY A 20 -16.32 19.99 -2.42
CA GLY A 20 -17.52 20.08 -3.25
C GLY A 20 -18.18 18.72 -3.53
N VAL A 21 -17.38 17.70 -3.85
CA VAL A 21 -17.88 16.32 -4.03
C VAL A 21 -18.57 15.82 -2.76
N SER A 22 -17.95 16.02 -1.59
CA SER A 22 -18.46 15.53 -0.31
C SER A 22 -19.74 16.21 0.16
N GLU A 23 -19.91 17.50 -0.17
CA GLU A 23 -21.11 18.28 0.16
C GLU A 23 -22.27 17.93 -0.77
N HIS A 24 -21.98 17.63 -2.04
CA HIS A 24 -23.01 17.50 -3.06
C HIS A 24 -23.48 16.06 -3.31
N LEU A 25 -22.57 15.13 -3.62
CA LEU A 25 -22.96 13.79 -4.12
C LEU A 25 -23.66 12.92 -3.07
N PRO A 26 -23.16 12.77 -1.83
CA PRO A 26 -23.81 11.91 -0.84
C PRO A 26 -25.24 12.35 -0.47
N GLY A 27 -25.55 13.64 -0.62
CA GLY A 27 -26.89 14.19 -0.38
C GLY A 27 -27.79 14.10 -1.61
N SER A 28 -27.29 14.55 -2.75
CA SER A 28 -28.12 14.79 -3.95
C SER A 28 -28.28 13.55 -4.85
N HIS A 29 -27.32 12.61 -4.80
CA HIS A 29 -27.25 11.46 -5.70
C HIS A 29 -27.13 10.12 -4.95
N ARG A 30 -27.56 10.09 -3.68
CA ARG A 30 -27.40 8.92 -2.79
C ARG A 30 -27.92 7.61 -3.40
N THR A 31 -29.03 7.65 -4.13
CA THR A 31 -29.66 6.48 -4.73
C THR A 31 -29.05 6.05 -6.06
N GLU A 32 -28.21 6.90 -6.65
CA GLU A 32 -27.54 6.66 -7.93
C GLU A 32 -26.10 6.16 -7.74
N LEU A 33 -25.47 6.53 -6.62
CA LEU A 33 -24.15 6.03 -6.26
C LEU A 33 -24.17 4.51 -6.08
N ALA A 34 -23.14 3.84 -6.60
CA ALA A 34 -22.95 2.40 -6.44
C ALA A 34 -22.78 1.97 -4.97
N GLY A 35 -22.48 2.93 -4.07
CA GLY A 35 -22.39 2.71 -2.64
C GLY A 35 -21.86 3.93 -1.92
N GLN A 36 -21.27 3.72 -0.73
CA GLN A 36 -20.68 4.82 0.01
C GLN A 36 -19.40 5.32 -0.68
N LEU A 37 -19.29 6.64 -0.87
CA LEU A 37 -18.06 7.27 -1.34
C LEU A 37 -17.03 7.33 -0.21
N LEU A 38 -15.81 6.95 -0.52
CA LEU A 38 -14.64 7.12 0.31
C LEU A 38 -13.70 8.19 -0.25
N TYR A 39 -13.05 8.91 0.65
CA TYR A 39 -12.22 10.09 0.37
C TYR A 39 -10.80 9.92 0.92
N PRO A 40 -9.80 10.51 0.26
CA PRO A 40 -8.43 10.50 0.75
C PRO A 40 -8.26 11.39 1.97
N ARG A 41 -7.22 11.09 2.75
CA ARG A 41 -6.91 11.82 3.99
C ARG A 41 -5.60 12.56 3.92
N LEU A 42 -4.68 12.10 3.08
CA LEU A 42 -3.37 12.69 2.89
C LEU A 42 -3.14 13.03 1.43
N MET A 43 -2.47 14.16 1.23
CA MET A 43 -1.85 14.54 -0.02
C MET A 43 -0.35 14.51 0.18
N VAL A 44 0.30 13.51 -0.42
CA VAL A 44 1.75 13.38 -0.43
C VAL A 44 2.30 14.12 -1.63
N LEU A 45 3.17 15.09 -1.38
CA LEU A 45 3.83 15.89 -2.39
C LEU A 45 5.32 15.52 -2.40
N THR A 46 5.72 14.75 -3.40
CA THR A 46 7.09 14.26 -3.54
C THR A 46 7.86 15.07 -4.56
N GLU A 47 9.03 15.54 -4.16
CA GLU A 47 9.95 16.31 -5.01
C GLU A 47 11.10 15.42 -5.48
N THR A 48 11.36 15.42 -6.79
CA THR A 48 12.55 14.79 -7.40
C THR A 48 13.39 15.87 -8.08
N PRO A 49 14.59 15.60 -8.62
CA PRO A 49 15.37 16.60 -9.36
C PRO A 49 14.58 17.27 -10.50
N ASP A 50 13.85 16.45 -11.27
CA ASP A 50 13.19 16.89 -12.52
C ASP A 50 11.66 16.85 -12.47
N TRP A 51 11.07 16.20 -11.46
CA TRP A 51 9.62 16.00 -11.36
C TRP A 51 9.06 16.48 -10.02
N ASN A 52 7.76 16.79 -10.01
CA ASN A 52 6.96 16.85 -8.81
C ASN A 52 5.87 15.79 -8.91
N ILE A 53 5.58 15.11 -7.82
CA ILE A 53 4.58 14.06 -7.77
C ILE A 53 3.57 14.39 -6.68
N LEU A 54 2.30 14.29 -6.99
CA LEU A 54 1.21 14.28 -6.03
C LEU A 54 0.67 12.87 -5.93
N GLU A 55 0.37 12.42 -4.72
CA GLU A 55 -0.42 11.22 -4.48
C GLU A 55 -1.47 11.50 -3.41
N LEU A 56 -2.70 11.05 -3.65
CA LEU A 56 -3.76 11.02 -2.66
C LEU A 56 -3.72 9.65 -1.99
N VAL A 57 -3.55 9.65 -0.67
CA VAL A 57 -3.31 8.44 0.11
C VAL A 57 -4.39 8.29 1.18
N GLY A 58 -4.72 7.03 1.43
CA GLY A 58 -5.70 6.61 2.40
C GLY A 58 -7.12 6.75 1.90
N VAL A 59 -8.04 6.19 2.68
CA VAL A 59 -9.48 6.30 2.47
C VAL A 59 -10.20 6.54 3.80
N SER A 60 -11.32 7.26 3.72
CA SER A 60 -12.21 7.55 4.84
C SER A 60 -13.62 7.80 4.36
N ARG A 61 -14.61 7.53 5.20
CA ARG A 61 -16.04 7.77 4.92
C ARG A 61 -16.44 9.23 4.87
N GLU A 62 -15.71 10.05 5.61
CA GLU A 62 -15.99 11.47 5.74
C GLU A 62 -14.82 12.23 5.14
N TYR A 63 -15.12 13.11 4.20
CA TYR A 63 -14.13 14.09 3.80
C TYR A 63 -13.86 15.03 4.97
N ARG A 64 -12.57 15.21 5.26
CA ARG A 64 -12.07 16.39 5.97
C ARG A 64 -10.91 16.93 5.15
N SER A 65 -10.43 18.12 5.52
CA SER A 65 -9.24 18.70 4.89
C SER A 65 -8.09 17.69 4.77
N LEU A 66 -7.43 17.68 3.61
CA LEU A 66 -6.27 16.83 3.36
C LEU A 66 -5.10 17.26 4.24
N GLU A 67 -4.52 16.32 4.97
CA GLU A 67 -3.21 16.52 5.57
C GLU A 67 -2.15 16.56 4.47
N VAL A 68 -1.26 17.54 4.50
CA VAL A 68 -0.25 17.71 3.45
C VAL A 68 1.11 17.26 3.95
N ARG A 69 1.68 16.24 3.32
CA ARG A 69 3.02 15.74 3.61
C ARG A 69 3.94 16.03 2.45
N ARG A 70 5.14 16.51 2.74
CA ARG A 70 6.18 16.77 1.75
C ARG A 70 7.32 15.79 1.94
N GLN A 71 7.82 15.23 0.85
CA GLN A 71 8.98 14.35 0.87
C GLN A 71 9.81 14.48 -0.40
N LYS A 72 10.92 13.75 -0.46
CA LYS A 72 11.84 13.74 -1.60
C LYS A 72 12.08 12.32 -2.06
N ALA A 73 12.27 12.16 -3.37
CA ALA A 73 12.74 10.93 -4.00
C ALA A 73 13.92 11.27 -4.93
N ALA A 74 14.80 10.30 -5.19
CA ALA A 74 15.94 10.45 -6.08
C ALA A 74 15.51 10.65 -7.54
N SER A 75 14.43 10.00 -7.98
CA SER A 75 13.85 10.17 -9.33
C SER A 75 12.35 9.83 -9.36
N VAL A 76 11.70 10.04 -10.51
CA VAL A 76 10.29 9.67 -10.70
C VAL A 76 10.13 8.16 -10.82
N GLU A 77 11.09 7.48 -11.45
CA GLU A 77 11.21 6.03 -11.48
C GLU A 77 11.35 5.48 -10.06
N GLU A 78 12.12 6.15 -9.20
CA GLU A 78 12.23 5.75 -7.79
C GLU A 78 10.88 5.68 -7.08
N TYR A 79 10.04 6.65 -7.35
CA TYR A 79 8.75 6.76 -6.70
C TYR A 79 7.74 5.68 -7.12
N PHE A 80 7.63 5.42 -8.43
CA PHE A 80 6.66 4.47 -8.98
C PHE A 80 7.18 3.01 -9.03
N GLY A 81 8.39 2.76 -8.53
CA GLY A 81 9.02 1.43 -8.46
C GLY A 81 10.11 1.24 -9.51
N LEU A 82 11.09 0.38 -9.22
CA LEU A 82 12.43 0.53 -9.80
C LEU A 82 13.07 -0.73 -10.38
N GLY A 83 13.78 -0.49 -11.48
CA GLY A 83 14.96 -1.21 -11.93
C GLY A 83 15.82 -0.30 -12.82
N ALA A 84 17.04 -0.71 -13.12
CA ALA A 84 17.85 -0.15 -14.20
C ALA A 84 17.72 -1.10 -15.40
N GLY A 85 16.72 -0.88 -16.26
CA GLY A 85 16.45 -1.80 -17.36
C GLY A 85 15.37 -1.28 -18.31
N ALA A 86 14.91 -2.13 -19.22
CA ALA A 86 13.83 -1.75 -20.14
C ALA A 86 12.50 -1.56 -19.37
N PRO A 87 11.73 -0.48 -19.63
CA PRO A 87 10.43 -0.31 -19.01
C PRO A 87 9.36 -1.18 -19.64
N VAL A 88 8.39 -1.62 -18.84
CA VAL A 88 7.16 -2.24 -19.34
C VAL A 88 6.37 -1.24 -20.18
N VAL A 89 6.24 0.00 -19.68
CA VAL A 89 5.56 1.08 -20.39
C VAL A 89 6.46 2.32 -20.48
N THR A 90 6.66 2.82 -21.70
CA THR A 90 7.29 4.13 -21.91
C THR A 90 6.20 5.20 -21.97
N LEU A 91 6.41 6.31 -21.27
CA LEU A 91 5.43 7.38 -21.09
C LEU A 91 5.87 8.65 -21.82
N PRO A 92 5.53 8.80 -23.11
CA PRO A 92 5.77 10.04 -23.86
C PRO A 92 4.65 11.06 -23.58
N GLY A 93 5.00 12.31 -23.28
CA GLY A 93 4.02 13.39 -23.18
C GLY A 93 2.98 13.20 -22.08
N GLU A 94 1.69 13.24 -22.44
CA GLU A 94 0.57 13.14 -21.49
C GLU A 94 0.00 11.73 -21.47
N ASN A 95 0.02 11.09 -20.29
CA ASN A 95 -0.41 9.71 -20.13
C ASN A 95 -1.43 9.60 -18.99
N VAL A 96 -2.48 8.80 -19.18
CA VAL A 96 -3.51 8.55 -18.18
C VAL A 96 -3.72 7.05 -18.09
N PHE A 97 -3.52 6.51 -16.90
CA PHE A 97 -3.89 5.14 -16.53
C PHE A 97 -5.04 5.25 -15.54
N LYS A 98 -6.19 4.69 -15.91
CA LYS A 98 -7.36 4.64 -15.03
C LYS A 98 -7.83 3.20 -14.94
N ASP A 99 -8.09 2.72 -13.73
CA ASP A 99 -8.53 1.34 -13.48
C ASP A 99 -7.63 0.35 -14.23
N ALA A 100 -6.32 0.42 -13.95
CA ALA A 100 -5.30 -0.29 -14.71
C ALA A 100 -4.41 -1.15 -13.81
N THR A 101 -3.76 -2.15 -14.39
CA THR A 101 -2.70 -2.92 -13.77
C THR A 101 -1.44 -2.83 -14.61
N VAL A 102 -0.35 -2.36 -14.02
CA VAL A 102 0.96 -2.34 -14.68
C VAL A 102 1.90 -3.29 -13.95
N ALA A 103 2.42 -4.27 -14.67
CA ALA A 103 3.22 -5.32 -14.05
C ALA A 103 4.34 -5.84 -14.94
N THR A 104 5.42 -6.31 -14.32
CA THR A 104 6.33 -7.20 -15.04
C THR A 104 5.66 -8.57 -15.25
N GLU A 105 6.08 -9.35 -16.25
CA GLU A 105 5.53 -10.71 -16.46
C GLU A 105 5.62 -11.58 -15.19
N VAL A 106 6.77 -11.51 -14.51
CA VAL A 106 6.98 -12.20 -13.23
C VAL A 106 6.06 -11.63 -12.16
N GLY A 107 6.00 -10.31 -12.00
CA GLY A 107 5.12 -9.65 -11.04
C GLY A 107 3.66 -10.01 -11.23
N ARG A 108 3.20 -10.11 -12.48
CA ARG A 108 1.82 -10.50 -12.81
C ARG A 108 1.51 -11.96 -12.44
N ARG A 109 2.48 -12.86 -12.65
CA ARG A 109 2.36 -14.27 -12.26
C ARG A 109 2.35 -14.42 -10.74
N GLU A 110 3.27 -13.76 -10.05
CA GLU A 110 3.33 -13.77 -8.58
C GLU A 110 2.06 -13.16 -7.98
N LEU A 111 1.52 -12.09 -8.58
CA LEU A 111 0.27 -11.47 -8.15
C LEU A 111 -0.89 -12.50 -8.12
N ALA A 112 -1.06 -13.28 -9.19
CA ALA A 112 -2.09 -14.30 -9.27
C ALA A 112 -1.84 -15.49 -8.33
N ALA A 113 -0.59 -15.91 -8.18
CA ALA A 113 -0.23 -17.05 -7.36
C ALA A 113 -0.40 -16.76 -5.86
N ARG A 114 -0.01 -15.56 -5.43
CA ARG A 114 0.08 -15.17 -4.02
C ARG A 114 -1.18 -14.44 -3.52
N TRP A 115 -1.90 -13.76 -4.39
CA TRP A 115 -3.14 -13.05 -4.03
C TRP A 115 -4.23 -13.34 -5.05
N PRO A 116 -4.87 -14.51 -5.01
CA PRO A 116 -5.96 -14.84 -5.95
C PRO A 116 -7.11 -13.81 -5.94
N GLY A 117 -7.37 -13.18 -4.79
CA GLY A 117 -8.34 -12.09 -4.66
C GLY A 117 -7.98 -10.83 -5.45
N ALA A 118 -6.70 -10.65 -5.82
CA ALA A 118 -6.25 -9.52 -6.64
C ALA A 118 -6.87 -9.53 -8.04
N VAL A 119 -7.35 -10.68 -8.54
CA VAL A 119 -8.03 -10.77 -9.84
C VAL A 119 -9.23 -9.83 -9.92
N LYS A 120 -9.93 -9.59 -8.80
CA LYS A 120 -11.09 -8.71 -8.72
C LYS A 120 -10.75 -7.21 -8.78
N ILE A 121 -9.48 -6.84 -8.65
CA ILE A 121 -9.01 -5.46 -8.72
C ILE A 121 -8.16 -5.17 -9.95
N LEU A 122 -7.94 -6.18 -10.79
CA LEU A 122 -7.31 -5.99 -12.08
C LEU A 122 -8.24 -5.15 -12.97
N GLY A 123 -7.64 -4.27 -13.73
CA GLY A 123 -8.32 -3.52 -14.78
C GLY A 123 -7.55 -3.67 -16.09
N ASP A 124 -7.37 -2.59 -16.85
CA ASP A 124 -6.62 -2.64 -18.11
C ASP A 124 -5.15 -3.05 -17.84
N GLU A 125 -4.73 -4.17 -18.41
CA GLU A 125 -3.44 -4.79 -18.09
C GLU A 125 -2.31 -4.36 -19.04
N TYR A 126 -1.23 -3.83 -18.48
CA TYR A 126 0.01 -3.49 -19.16
C TYR A 126 1.12 -4.37 -18.58
N VAL A 127 1.39 -5.50 -19.26
CA VAL A 127 2.35 -6.51 -18.81
C VAL A 127 3.49 -6.65 -19.81
N GLY A 128 4.73 -6.71 -19.32
CA GLY A 128 5.88 -6.88 -20.20
C GLY A 128 7.10 -7.45 -19.49
N ALA A 129 8.08 -7.88 -20.29
CA ALA A 129 9.35 -8.46 -19.83
C ALA A 129 10.36 -7.43 -19.25
N GLY A 130 9.92 -6.19 -19.03
CA GLY A 130 10.75 -5.12 -18.47
C GLY A 130 11.16 -5.37 -17.02
N GLU A 131 12.25 -4.73 -16.61
CA GLU A 131 12.76 -4.77 -15.22
C GLU A 131 12.28 -3.57 -14.40
N GLN A 132 11.75 -2.54 -15.06
CA GLN A 132 11.08 -1.40 -14.43
C GLN A 132 9.65 -1.28 -15.00
N LEU A 133 8.72 -0.74 -14.22
CA LEU A 133 7.33 -0.59 -14.67
C LEU A 133 7.19 0.54 -15.70
N PHE A 134 7.83 1.68 -15.43
CA PHE A 134 7.65 2.90 -16.21
C PHE A 134 8.98 3.49 -16.65
N GLY A 135 9.03 3.98 -17.89
CA GLY A 135 10.09 4.84 -18.38
C GLY A 135 9.51 6.20 -18.71
N PHE A 136 9.85 7.21 -17.90
CA PHE A 136 9.33 8.56 -18.08
C PHE A 136 10.17 9.30 -19.13
N ALA A 137 9.55 9.65 -20.26
CA ALA A 137 10.23 10.50 -21.23
C ALA A 137 10.17 11.97 -20.76
N PRO A 138 11.12 12.83 -21.18
CA PRO A 138 11.00 14.25 -20.96
C PRO A 138 9.73 14.81 -21.62
N GLY A 139 8.88 15.46 -20.83
CA GLY A 139 7.68 16.14 -21.32
C GLY A 139 6.38 15.71 -20.65
N ASN A 140 5.59 16.72 -20.28
CA ASN A 140 4.28 16.73 -19.61
C ASN A 140 4.09 15.75 -18.42
N TYR A 141 2.85 15.37 -18.13
CA TYR A 141 2.43 14.71 -16.88
C TYR A 141 1.87 13.30 -17.12
N SER A 142 2.01 12.44 -16.11
CA SER A 142 1.44 11.09 -16.08
C SER A 142 0.48 10.96 -14.91
N VAL A 143 -0.72 10.45 -15.17
CA VAL A 143 -1.77 10.23 -14.17
C VAL A 143 -1.99 8.75 -13.95
N PHE A 144 -2.09 8.38 -12.68
CA PHE A 144 -2.38 7.04 -12.21
C PHE A 144 -3.62 7.12 -11.32
N ASP A 145 -4.77 6.69 -11.83
CA ASP A 145 -6.06 6.71 -11.15
C ASP A 145 -6.51 5.26 -10.90
N ARG A 146 -6.45 4.81 -9.64
CA ARG A 146 -6.74 3.43 -9.22
C ARG A 146 -5.91 2.40 -9.99
N VAL A 147 -4.58 2.55 -9.93
CA VAL A 147 -3.63 1.70 -10.65
C VAL A 147 -2.98 0.71 -9.70
N LEU A 148 -3.01 -0.57 -10.06
CA LEU A 148 -2.25 -1.61 -9.37
C LEU A 148 -0.88 -1.79 -10.03
N LEU A 149 0.17 -1.71 -9.23
CA LEU A 149 1.56 -1.85 -9.64
C LEU A 149 2.12 -3.14 -9.04
N ALA A 150 2.61 -4.05 -9.87
CA ALA A 150 3.19 -5.31 -9.41
C ALA A 150 4.55 -5.56 -10.05
N HIS A 151 5.58 -5.69 -9.22
CA HIS A 151 6.94 -5.90 -9.71
C HIS A 151 7.73 -6.84 -8.80
N THR A 152 8.87 -7.31 -9.32
CA THR A 152 9.73 -8.27 -8.63
C THR A 152 11.20 -7.88 -8.78
N ALA A 153 12.01 -8.17 -7.77
CA ALA A 153 13.46 -8.20 -7.89
C ALA A 153 13.96 -9.54 -7.32
N GLY A 154 14.53 -10.39 -8.16
CA GLY A 154 14.78 -11.78 -7.79
C GLY A 154 13.49 -12.47 -7.35
N SER A 155 13.49 -13.04 -6.14
CA SER A 155 12.33 -13.68 -5.51
C SER A 155 11.45 -12.76 -4.66
N ALA A 156 11.87 -11.50 -4.42
CA ALA A 156 11.03 -10.54 -3.73
C ALA A 156 9.94 -9.99 -4.65
N VAL A 157 8.76 -9.76 -4.07
CA VAL A 157 7.59 -9.24 -4.79
C VAL A 157 7.11 -7.97 -4.10
N ARG A 158 6.85 -6.92 -4.87
CA ARG A 158 6.16 -5.73 -4.37
C ARG A 158 4.88 -5.50 -5.14
N VAL A 159 3.81 -5.28 -4.38
CA VAL A 159 2.50 -4.93 -4.90
C VAL A 159 2.06 -3.63 -4.23
N ARG A 160 1.67 -2.66 -5.06
CA ARG A 160 1.24 -1.33 -4.63
C ARG A 160 -0.01 -0.91 -5.40
N TRP A 161 -1.06 -0.56 -4.67
CA TRP A 161 -2.24 0.07 -5.25
C TRP A 161 -2.15 1.57 -5.07
N THR A 162 -2.08 2.30 -6.18
CA THR A 162 -2.10 3.76 -6.21
C THR A 162 -3.53 4.23 -6.39
N PHE A 163 -4.07 4.86 -5.34
CA PHE A 163 -5.43 5.40 -5.39
C PHE A 163 -5.54 6.52 -6.42
N PHE A 164 -4.70 7.54 -6.30
CA PHE A 164 -4.55 8.58 -7.30
C PHE A 164 -3.17 9.21 -7.20
N ALA A 165 -2.45 9.33 -8.32
CA ALA A 165 -1.21 10.05 -8.40
C ALA A 165 -1.06 10.82 -9.71
N VAL A 166 -0.33 11.93 -9.65
CA VAL A 166 0.09 12.71 -10.83
C VAL A 166 1.57 13.02 -10.72
N ALA A 167 2.35 12.57 -11.70
CA ALA A 167 3.73 13.00 -11.90
C ALA A 167 3.76 14.12 -12.93
N ILE A 168 4.40 15.24 -12.63
CA ILE A 168 4.53 16.38 -13.53
C ILE A 168 5.98 16.85 -13.64
N HIS A 169 6.46 17.03 -14.86
CA HIS A 169 7.80 17.54 -15.09
C HIS A 169 7.92 18.99 -14.60
N ARG A 170 9.06 19.35 -14.01
CA ARG A 170 9.31 20.68 -13.42
C ARG A 170 9.37 21.81 -14.44
N SER A 171 9.43 21.53 -15.73
CA SER A 171 9.27 22.57 -16.78
C SER A 171 7.85 23.11 -16.86
N GLU A 172 6.84 22.37 -16.40
CA GLU A 172 5.45 22.71 -16.69
C GLU A 172 4.96 23.97 -15.95
N PRO A 173 4.31 24.93 -16.63
CA PRO A 173 3.70 26.09 -15.99
C PRO A 173 2.51 25.73 -15.10
N ALA A 174 2.31 26.48 -14.00
CA ALA A 174 1.20 26.24 -13.07
C ALA A 174 -0.18 26.44 -13.68
N GLY A 175 -0.36 27.42 -14.57
CA GLY A 175 -1.63 27.63 -15.27
C GLY A 175 -2.02 26.40 -16.10
N LYS A 176 -1.11 25.91 -16.93
CA LYS A 176 -1.32 24.72 -17.76
C LYS A 176 -1.67 23.48 -16.93
N TYR A 177 -1.00 23.31 -15.79
CA TYR A 177 -1.31 22.21 -14.87
C TYR A 177 -2.69 22.34 -14.23
N LEU A 178 -3.08 23.55 -13.81
CA LEU A 178 -4.40 23.79 -13.25
C LEU A 178 -5.50 23.51 -14.29
N ASP A 179 -5.31 23.99 -15.53
CA ASP A 179 -6.24 23.73 -16.64
C ASP A 179 -6.33 22.23 -16.91
N PHE A 180 -5.20 21.51 -16.87
CA PHE A 180 -5.18 20.05 -16.98
C PHE A 180 -6.02 19.38 -15.89
N LEU A 181 -5.78 19.72 -14.61
CA LEU A 181 -6.51 19.12 -13.50
C LEU A 181 -8.02 19.39 -13.63
N GLN A 182 -8.42 20.61 -13.98
CA GLN A 182 -9.82 20.97 -14.21
C GLN A 182 -10.44 20.15 -15.33
N ASN A 183 -9.76 20.03 -16.47
CA ASN A 183 -10.25 19.23 -17.59
C ASN A 183 -10.36 17.74 -17.23
N TYR A 184 -9.38 17.21 -16.49
CA TYR A 184 -9.37 15.81 -16.07
C TYR A 184 -10.56 15.49 -15.15
N ILE A 185 -10.81 16.31 -14.12
CA ILE A 185 -11.94 16.07 -13.21
C ILE A 185 -13.29 16.28 -13.90
N ASN A 186 -13.40 17.25 -14.81
CA ASN A 186 -14.66 17.55 -15.51
C ASN A 186 -15.00 16.49 -16.57
N ALA A 187 -14.00 15.76 -17.08
CA ALA A 187 -14.20 14.63 -17.98
C ALA A 187 -14.58 13.35 -17.24
N ALA A 188 -14.40 13.28 -15.92
CA ALA A 188 -14.75 12.10 -15.14
C ALA A 188 -16.28 11.92 -15.06
N PRO A 189 -16.78 10.68 -15.01
CA PRO A 189 -18.21 10.44 -14.78
C PRO A 189 -18.66 11.08 -13.47
N HIS A 190 -19.83 11.73 -13.48
CA HIS A 190 -20.38 12.43 -12.31
C HIS A 190 -20.52 11.54 -11.07
N LEU A 191 -20.80 10.26 -11.24
CA LEU A 191 -20.96 9.27 -10.16
C LEU A 191 -19.65 8.55 -9.79
N ASP A 192 -18.53 8.90 -10.44
CA ASP A 192 -17.18 8.38 -10.17
C ASP A 192 -16.17 9.55 -10.20
N PRO A 193 -16.29 10.52 -9.27
CA PRO A 193 -15.40 11.67 -9.25
C PRO A 193 -13.98 11.25 -8.87
N VAL A 194 -13.01 11.86 -9.54
CA VAL A 194 -11.57 11.62 -9.32
C VAL A 194 -11.20 11.85 -7.86
N GLY A 195 -10.35 10.98 -7.33
CA GLY A 195 -9.93 11.04 -5.93
C GLY A 195 -11.01 10.55 -4.97
N THR A 196 -11.98 9.78 -5.45
CA THR A 196 -12.92 9.03 -4.60
C THR A 196 -13.00 7.57 -5.04
N VAL A 197 -13.50 6.70 -4.16
CA VAL A 197 -13.88 5.33 -4.52
C VAL A 197 -15.23 5.00 -3.91
N SER A 198 -16.14 4.47 -4.74
CA SER A 198 -17.42 3.94 -4.26
C SER A 198 -17.23 2.51 -3.79
N VAL A 199 -17.68 2.19 -2.58
CA VAL A 199 -17.68 0.81 -2.06
C VAL A 199 -19.12 0.28 -2.01
N PRO A 200 -19.43 -0.84 -2.69
CA PRO A 200 -20.79 -1.40 -2.78
C PRO A 200 -21.25 -2.17 -1.52
N VAL A 201 -20.52 -2.03 -0.42
CA VAL A 201 -20.67 -2.85 0.79
C VAL A 201 -21.86 -2.35 1.63
N ASP A 202 -22.56 -3.27 2.30
CA ASP A 202 -23.56 -2.93 3.32
C ASP A 202 -22.93 -1.95 4.33
N PRO A 203 -23.53 -0.76 4.55
CA PRO A 203 -23.06 0.20 5.55
C PRO A 203 -22.83 -0.41 6.94
N ALA A 204 -23.52 -1.50 7.30
CA ALA A 204 -23.29 -2.25 8.53
C ALA A 204 -21.98 -3.06 8.51
N ALA A 205 -21.67 -3.75 7.40
CA ALA A 205 -20.41 -4.49 7.24
C ALA A 205 -19.19 -3.57 7.14
N LEU A 206 -19.39 -2.31 6.73
CA LEU A 206 -18.37 -1.26 6.85
C LEU A 206 -18.22 -0.80 8.30
N ARG A 207 -19.26 -0.79 9.16
CA ARG A 207 -19.14 -0.23 10.53
C ARG A 207 -18.16 -0.99 11.44
N ASP A 208 -18.05 -2.30 11.26
CA ASP A 208 -17.18 -3.15 12.09
C ASP A 208 -15.71 -3.13 11.63
N ASP A 209 -15.47 -2.71 10.38
CA ASP A 209 -14.14 -2.42 9.85
C ASP A 209 -13.93 -0.90 9.88
N ALA A 210 -13.17 -0.38 10.84
CA ALA A 210 -12.78 1.03 10.79
C ALA A 210 -11.91 1.27 9.54
N PHE A 211 -12.53 1.58 8.39
CA PHE A 211 -11.93 2.03 7.13
C PHE A 211 -11.36 3.44 7.27
N THR A 212 -10.61 3.66 8.33
CA THR A 212 -9.66 4.76 8.41
C THR A 212 -8.40 4.18 7.82
N SER A 213 -7.85 4.78 6.76
CA SER A 213 -6.48 4.47 6.34
C SER A 213 -5.61 4.30 7.59
N THR A 214 -5.09 3.09 7.78
CA THR A 214 -4.38 2.65 8.97
C THR A 214 -3.02 3.32 9.12
N TYR A 215 -2.72 4.32 8.29
CA TYR A 215 -1.58 5.22 8.47
C TYR A 215 -1.99 6.61 9.01
N LEU A 216 -3.25 7.04 8.87
CA LEU A 216 -3.70 8.41 9.18
C LEU A 216 -4.88 8.49 10.14
N ALA A 217 -5.26 7.36 10.77
CA ALA A 217 -6.02 7.43 11.99
C ALA A 217 -5.19 8.23 12.99
N HIS A 218 -5.56 9.50 13.23
CA HIS A 218 -4.98 10.31 14.29
C HIS A 218 -4.97 9.46 15.56
N GLY A 219 -3.77 9.11 16.06
CA GLY A 219 -3.61 8.24 17.23
C GLY A 219 -2.86 6.93 17.00
N LEU A 220 -2.48 6.56 15.77
CA LEU A 220 -1.67 5.34 15.54
C LEU A 220 -0.34 5.36 16.29
N GLN A 221 0.27 6.54 16.46
CA GLN A 221 1.46 6.70 17.29
C GLN A 221 1.24 6.39 18.78
N ASP A 222 -0.02 6.27 19.20
CA ASP A 222 -0.45 5.97 20.56
C ASP A 222 -1.03 4.55 20.68
N VAL A 223 -1.12 3.81 19.56
CA VAL A 223 -1.66 2.46 19.46
C VAL A 223 -0.52 1.43 19.48
N THR A 224 -0.73 0.34 20.20
CA THR A 224 0.19 -0.81 20.20
C THR A 224 -0.09 -1.75 19.04
N VAL A 225 0.88 -2.59 18.66
CA VAL A 225 0.68 -3.62 17.62
C VAL A 225 -0.50 -4.54 17.93
N ASP A 226 -0.65 -4.97 19.19
CA ASP A 226 -1.76 -5.84 19.59
C ASP A 226 -3.13 -5.15 19.45
N GLU A 227 -3.24 -3.90 19.89
CA GLU A 227 -4.47 -3.09 19.71
C GLU A 227 -4.77 -2.89 18.22
N PHE A 228 -3.75 -2.63 17.40
CA PHE A 228 -3.92 -2.46 15.96
C PHE A 228 -4.46 -3.75 15.31
N LEU A 229 -3.81 -4.88 15.55
CA LEU A 229 -4.22 -6.17 14.98
C LEU A 229 -5.61 -6.58 15.46
N SER A 230 -5.92 -6.41 16.74
CA SER A 230 -7.24 -6.72 17.28
C SER A 230 -8.36 -5.86 16.66
N ASN A 231 -8.08 -4.61 16.32
CA ASN A 231 -9.07 -3.71 15.71
C ASN A 231 -9.23 -3.92 14.20
N HIS A 232 -8.28 -4.61 13.56
CA HIS A 232 -8.18 -4.72 12.11
C HIS A 232 -8.01 -6.16 11.62
N GLU A 233 -8.28 -7.15 12.46
CA GLU A 233 -8.13 -8.58 12.16
C GLU A 233 -8.88 -8.98 10.89
N GLY A 234 -10.15 -8.55 10.76
CA GLY A 234 -10.99 -8.86 9.61
C GLY A 234 -10.41 -8.39 8.26
N ILE A 235 -9.62 -7.30 8.27
CA ILE A 235 -8.95 -6.80 7.07
C ILE A 235 -7.87 -7.78 6.63
N LEU A 236 -7.00 -8.21 7.54
CA LEU A 236 -5.93 -9.17 7.22
C LEU A 236 -6.51 -10.53 6.83
N LEU A 237 -7.52 -11.03 7.57
CA LEU A 237 -8.14 -12.33 7.27
C LEU A 237 -8.68 -12.38 5.85
N SER A 238 -9.47 -11.38 5.44
CA SER A 238 -10.05 -11.39 4.09
C SER A 238 -9.08 -10.97 2.99
N ALA A 239 -8.12 -10.06 3.23
CA ALA A 239 -7.13 -9.67 2.23
C ALA A 239 -6.22 -10.84 1.82
N PHE A 240 -5.95 -11.77 2.74
CA PHE A 240 -5.02 -12.89 2.53
C PHE A 240 -5.71 -14.26 2.44
N ASP A 241 -7.04 -14.30 2.39
CA ASP A 241 -7.83 -15.55 2.41
C ASP A 241 -7.44 -16.45 3.60
N ALA A 242 -7.33 -15.81 4.76
CA ALA A 242 -6.94 -16.40 6.02
C ALA A 242 -8.16 -16.70 6.90
N THR A 243 -8.08 -17.83 7.58
CA THR A 243 -9.10 -18.35 8.49
C THR A 243 -8.78 -18.00 9.94
N ARG A 244 -7.51 -17.72 10.24
CA ARG A 244 -7.05 -17.43 11.59
C ARG A 244 -5.86 -16.47 11.60
N LEU A 245 -5.89 -15.54 12.55
CA LEU A 245 -4.79 -14.65 12.88
C LEU A 245 -4.27 -14.97 14.29
N ILE A 246 -2.96 -15.12 14.42
CA ILE A 246 -2.26 -15.19 15.70
C ILE A 246 -1.49 -13.88 15.85
N SER A 247 -1.96 -13.01 16.75
CA SER A 247 -1.30 -11.73 17.05
C SER A 247 -0.05 -11.98 17.87
N ARG A 248 1.06 -11.39 17.42
CA ARG A 248 2.36 -11.36 18.11
C ARG A 248 2.77 -12.69 18.75
N PRO A 249 2.85 -13.79 17.98
CA PRO A 249 3.23 -15.07 18.54
C PRO A 249 4.66 -14.97 19.09
N HIS A 250 4.82 -15.34 20.36
CA HIS A 250 6.14 -15.53 20.95
C HIS A 250 6.71 -16.88 20.48
N LEU A 251 7.79 -16.82 19.69
CA LEU A 251 8.46 -17.93 19.03
C LEU A 251 9.75 -18.27 19.78
N GLU A 252 9.71 -19.27 20.65
CA GLU A 252 10.88 -19.76 21.39
C GLU A 252 11.83 -20.50 20.46
N ARG A 253 13.13 -20.20 20.56
CA ARG A 253 14.17 -20.82 19.75
C ARG A 253 14.75 -22.03 20.47
N HIS A 254 14.69 -23.20 19.83
CA HIS A 254 15.23 -24.47 20.33
C HIS A 254 16.54 -24.90 19.63
N ASP A 255 17.05 -24.09 18.72
CA ASP A 255 18.31 -24.28 17.99
C ASP A 255 19.55 -23.73 18.75
N GLY A 256 19.33 -23.13 19.93
CA GLY A 256 20.38 -22.46 20.70
C GLY A 256 20.87 -21.13 20.10
N ALA A 257 20.22 -20.63 19.03
CA ALA A 257 20.63 -19.43 18.33
C ALA A 257 19.86 -18.20 18.83
N GLY A 258 20.35 -17.52 19.86
CA GLY A 258 19.88 -16.18 20.23
C GLY A 258 18.53 -16.13 20.96
N GLU A 259 17.88 -14.96 20.89
CA GLU A 259 16.65 -14.66 21.62
C GLU A 259 15.39 -15.13 20.88
N ALA A 260 14.28 -15.29 21.63
CA ALA A 260 12.98 -15.61 21.06
C ALA A 260 12.51 -14.52 20.07
N LEU A 261 11.78 -14.94 19.04
CA LEU A 261 11.24 -14.04 18.03
C LEU A 261 9.79 -13.67 18.35
N THR A 262 9.34 -12.52 17.86
CA THR A 262 7.94 -12.10 17.98
C THR A 262 7.57 -11.32 16.71
N PRO A 263 7.22 -12.02 15.60
CA PRO A 263 6.62 -11.36 14.44
C PRO A 263 5.35 -10.64 14.85
N ASP A 264 4.92 -9.64 14.10
CA ASP A 264 3.67 -8.95 14.44
C ASP A 264 2.46 -9.88 14.27
N PHE A 265 2.45 -10.73 13.24
CA PHE A 265 1.36 -11.68 13.03
C PHE A 265 1.81 -12.99 12.36
N LEU A 266 1.00 -14.02 12.57
CA LEU A 266 1.00 -15.27 11.81
C LEU A 266 -0.43 -15.56 11.34
N LEU A 267 -0.61 -15.75 10.04
CA LEU A 267 -1.89 -16.09 9.42
C LEU A 267 -1.90 -17.56 9.00
N GLU A 268 -3.02 -18.24 9.24
CA GLU A 268 -3.34 -19.53 8.65
C GLU A 268 -4.33 -19.30 7.51
N ARG A 269 -3.99 -19.77 6.30
CA ARG A 269 -4.80 -19.60 5.10
C ARG A 269 -5.79 -20.74 4.93
N ALA A 270 -6.86 -20.50 4.18
CA ALA A 270 -7.89 -21.50 3.90
C ALA A 270 -7.33 -22.74 3.17
N ASP A 271 -6.23 -22.58 2.43
CA ASP A 271 -5.50 -23.67 1.75
C ASP A 271 -4.51 -24.43 2.67
N GLY A 272 -4.44 -24.09 3.96
CA GLY A 272 -3.52 -24.67 4.94
C GLY A 272 -2.10 -24.10 4.89
N THR A 273 -1.80 -23.15 3.99
CA THR A 273 -0.52 -22.44 3.98
C THR A 273 -0.51 -21.31 5.01
N HIS A 274 0.68 -20.77 5.29
CA HIS A 274 0.85 -19.78 6.35
C HIS A 274 1.55 -18.52 5.85
N VAL A 275 1.25 -17.38 6.47
CA VAL A 275 1.95 -16.11 6.25
C VAL A 275 2.47 -15.60 7.59
N VAL A 276 3.78 -15.40 7.70
CA VAL A 276 4.41 -14.71 8.83
C VAL A 276 4.78 -13.31 8.37
N GLY A 277 4.52 -12.30 9.20
CA GLY A 277 4.79 -10.94 8.76
C GLY A 277 4.84 -9.87 9.84
N ASP A 278 5.28 -8.71 9.37
CA ASP A 278 5.51 -7.51 10.17
C ASP A 278 4.83 -6.28 9.58
N LEU A 279 4.44 -5.39 10.50
CA LEU A 279 3.86 -4.09 10.26
C LEU A 279 4.94 -3.01 10.44
N ALA A 280 5.40 -2.40 9.35
CA ALA A 280 6.36 -1.30 9.40
C ALA A 280 5.67 0.05 9.68
N LEU A 281 4.85 0.10 10.74
CA LEU A 281 4.15 1.29 11.21
C LEU A 281 4.87 1.92 12.42
N PRO A 282 4.68 3.23 12.66
CA PRO A 282 5.20 3.93 13.83
C PRO A 282 4.37 3.62 15.10
N LEU A 283 4.09 2.34 15.37
CA LEU A 283 3.31 1.87 16.51
C LEU A 283 4.12 1.91 17.81
N LEU A 284 3.43 1.83 18.94
CA LEU A 284 4.06 1.65 20.24
C LEU A 284 4.42 0.19 20.48
N GLU A 285 5.62 -0.02 21.02
CA GLU A 285 6.07 -1.29 21.56
C GLU A 285 6.15 -1.23 23.08
N SER A 286 5.61 -2.26 23.74
CA SER A 286 5.79 -2.47 25.16
C SER A 286 7.21 -2.96 25.41
N GLY A 287 8.06 -2.12 26.01
CA GLY A 287 9.40 -2.54 26.43
C GLY A 287 9.36 -3.50 27.61
N ALA A 288 10.47 -4.18 27.88
CA ALA A 288 10.62 -5.16 28.98
C ALA A 288 10.23 -4.61 30.37
N ASN A 289 10.28 -3.29 30.55
CA ASN A 289 9.93 -2.60 31.79
C ASN A 289 8.45 -2.13 31.84
N GLY A 290 7.61 -2.57 30.90
CA GLY A 290 6.21 -2.13 30.74
C GLY A 290 6.06 -0.71 30.18
N LYS A 291 7.16 -0.01 29.92
CA LYS A 291 7.14 1.33 29.29
C LYS A 291 6.89 1.20 27.80
N LYS A 292 5.88 1.91 27.30
CA LYS A 292 5.63 2.04 25.87
C LYS A 292 6.70 2.94 25.25
N HIS A 293 7.27 2.52 24.14
CA HIS A 293 8.20 3.31 23.33
C HIS A 293 7.81 3.23 21.87
N ARG A 294 8.14 4.26 21.09
CA ARG A 294 7.81 4.29 19.67
C ARG A 294 8.75 3.35 18.92
N ARG A 295 8.18 2.49 18.07
CA ARG A 295 8.96 1.65 17.16
C ARG A 295 9.81 2.54 16.27
N SER A 296 11.13 2.33 16.31
CA SER A 296 12.07 3.05 15.44
C SER A 296 12.08 2.38 14.07
N VAL A 297 11.25 2.86 13.16
CA VAL A 297 11.25 2.42 11.75
C VAL A 297 11.89 3.52 10.92
N THR A 298 13.22 3.51 10.84
CA THR A 298 13.95 4.53 10.04
C THR A 298 14.07 4.09 8.60
N ARG A 299 14.26 2.78 8.37
CA ARG A 299 14.27 2.16 7.04
C ARG A 299 13.34 0.94 7.05
N PRO A 300 12.02 1.15 6.84
CA PRO A 300 10.99 0.11 6.94
C PRO A 300 11.37 -1.22 6.28
N VAL A 301 11.88 -1.14 5.05
CA VAL A 301 12.19 -2.33 4.27
C VAL A 301 13.46 -3.01 4.73
N HIS A 302 14.55 -2.26 4.92
CA HIS A 302 15.82 -2.81 5.43
C HIS A 302 15.65 -3.46 6.81
N ASP A 303 15.00 -2.77 7.74
CA ASP A 303 14.79 -3.27 9.11
C ASP A 303 13.84 -4.49 9.11
N GLY A 304 12.85 -4.51 8.21
CA GLY A 304 11.96 -5.65 8.01
C GLY A 304 12.65 -6.86 7.38
N ALA A 305 13.52 -6.65 6.40
CA ALA A 305 14.21 -7.72 5.66
C ALA A 305 14.99 -8.67 6.59
N GLY A 306 15.72 -8.10 7.56
CA GLY A 306 16.46 -8.88 8.54
C GLY A 306 15.56 -9.77 9.41
N ARG A 307 14.44 -9.23 9.88
CA ARG A 307 13.47 -9.99 10.70
C ARG A 307 12.80 -11.10 9.90
N LEU A 308 12.43 -10.84 8.64
CA LEU A 308 11.84 -11.86 7.77
C LEU A 308 12.81 -13.01 7.48
N ALA A 309 14.11 -12.73 7.33
CA ALA A 309 15.14 -13.75 7.20
C ALA A 309 15.25 -14.62 8.47
N GLU A 310 15.15 -14.00 9.66
CA GLU A 310 15.13 -14.75 10.91
C GLU A 310 13.91 -15.65 11.05
N TYR A 311 12.73 -15.23 10.57
CA TYR A 311 11.54 -16.08 10.55
C TYR A 311 11.73 -17.27 9.62
N GLU A 312 12.34 -17.06 8.45
CA GLU A 312 12.65 -18.16 7.53
C GLU A 312 13.55 -19.22 8.20
N GLU A 313 14.64 -18.81 8.83
CA GLU A 313 15.53 -19.72 9.54
C GLU A 313 14.84 -20.40 10.72
N TYR A 314 14.02 -19.66 11.47
CA TYR A 314 13.25 -20.21 12.58
C TYR A 314 12.39 -21.41 12.15
N PHE A 315 11.65 -21.27 11.05
CA PHE A 315 10.74 -22.31 10.57
C PHE A 315 11.44 -23.46 9.82
N LYS A 316 12.75 -23.38 9.53
CA LYS A 316 13.54 -24.51 9.01
C LYS A 316 13.81 -25.58 10.08
N VAL A 317 13.86 -25.19 11.36
CA VAL A 317 14.13 -26.10 12.49
C VAL A 317 12.87 -26.85 12.92
N ALA A 318 12.93 -28.18 13.00
CA ALA A 318 11.76 -29.02 13.27
C ALA A 318 11.20 -28.84 14.68
N GLU A 319 12.07 -28.64 15.67
CA GLU A 319 11.75 -28.42 17.07
C GLU A 319 10.99 -27.09 17.26
N ASN A 320 11.41 -26.04 16.55
CA ASN A 320 10.73 -24.75 16.52
C ASN A 320 9.31 -24.88 15.94
N ARG A 321 9.14 -25.62 14.83
CA ARG A 321 7.81 -25.91 14.27
C ARG A 321 6.93 -26.71 15.23
N ALA A 322 7.49 -27.73 15.89
CA ALA A 322 6.76 -28.53 16.87
C ALA A 322 6.29 -27.69 18.08
N PHE A 323 7.09 -26.71 18.50
CA PHE A 323 6.69 -25.74 19.51
C PHE A 323 5.49 -24.90 19.05
N VAL A 324 5.54 -24.36 17.83
CA VAL A 324 4.44 -23.56 17.26
C VAL A 324 3.16 -24.39 17.14
N GLN A 325 3.25 -25.62 16.65
CA GLN A 325 2.13 -26.56 16.61
C GLN A 325 1.55 -26.81 18.00
N THR A 326 2.40 -27.05 19.00
CA THR A 326 1.95 -27.34 20.37
C THR A 326 1.30 -26.14 21.04
N LYS A 327 1.88 -24.95 20.88
CA LYS A 327 1.46 -23.73 21.56
C LYS A 327 0.27 -23.05 20.90
N TYR A 328 0.25 -23.01 19.57
CA TYR A 328 -0.74 -22.27 18.79
C TYR A 328 -1.66 -23.17 17.98
N GLY A 329 -1.36 -24.46 17.82
CA GLY A 329 -2.20 -25.41 17.08
C GLY A 329 -2.11 -25.27 15.56
N VAL A 330 -1.01 -24.74 15.03
CA VAL A 330 -0.81 -24.51 13.58
C VAL A 330 0.49 -25.14 13.08
N ASP A 331 0.43 -25.84 11.95
CA ASP A 331 1.55 -26.59 11.37
C ASP A 331 2.20 -25.76 10.27
N VAL A 332 3.13 -24.90 10.69
CA VAL A 332 3.75 -23.92 9.80
C VAL A 332 4.90 -24.57 9.02
N GLN A 333 4.69 -24.78 7.73
CA GLN A 333 5.71 -25.25 6.79
C GLN A 333 5.97 -24.16 5.74
N ASP A 334 7.23 -23.74 5.60
CA ASP A 334 7.69 -22.73 4.63
C ASP A 334 6.73 -21.53 4.48
N PRO A 335 6.51 -20.75 5.55
CA PRO A 335 5.53 -19.67 5.51
C PRO A 335 5.95 -18.59 4.52
N ARG A 336 4.97 -18.00 3.84
CA ARG A 336 5.17 -16.76 3.10
C ARG A 336 5.61 -15.68 4.08
N LYS A 337 6.54 -14.84 3.64
CA LYS A 337 7.11 -13.75 4.44
C LYS A 337 6.56 -12.44 3.92
N LEU A 338 5.86 -11.69 4.77
CA LEU A 338 5.16 -10.48 4.36
C LEU A 338 5.59 -9.29 5.21
N LEU A 339 5.95 -8.21 4.53
CA LEU A 339 6.17 -6.90 5.12
C LEU A 339 5.08 -5.94 4.64
N ILE A 340 4.35 -5.35 5.59
CA ILE A 340 3.36 -4.30 5.29
C ILE A 340 3.95 -2.94 5.66
N VAL A 341 4.16 -2.09 4.65
CA VAL A 341 4.76 -0.75 4.80
C VAL A 341 3.72 0.37 4.68
N GLY A 342 4.06 1.58 5.10
CA GLY A 342 3.20 2.74 4.86
C GLY A 342 3.09 3.07 3.37
N THR A 343 1.91 3.44 2.89
CA THR A 343 1.69 3.74 1.45
C THR A 343 2.53 4.91 0.94
N GLN A 344 2.86 5.88 1.79
CA GLN A 344 3.77 6.98 1.46
C GLN A 344 5.25 6.60 1.48
N ASP A 345 5.62 5.43 2.01
CA ASP A 345 7.02 5.02 2.13
C ASP A 345 7.54 4.64 0.74
N ILE A 346 8.69 5.23 0.37
CA ILE A 346 9.35 4.92 -0.89
C ILE A 346 10.13 3.63 -0.70
N VAL A 347 9.76 2.59 -1.44
CA VAL A 347 10.54 1.34 -1.54
C VAL A 347 11.38 1.38 -2.80
N THR A 348 12.70 1.30 -2.61
CA THR A 348 13.69 1.41 -3.67
C THR A 348 14.02 0.06 -4.33
N ALA A 349 14.77 0.06 -5.44
CA ALA A 349 15.31 -1.17 -6.03
C ALA A 349 16.37 -1.82 -5.12
N GLU A 350 17.13 -1.01 -4.39
CA GLU A 350 18.09 -1.50 -3.41
C GLU A 350 17.36 -2.24 -2.29
N ASP A 351 16.28 -1.67 -1.75
CA ASP A 351 15.43 -2.30 -0.75
C ASP A 351 14.91 -3.66 -1.22
N LEU A 352 14.42 -3.75 -2.46
CA LEU A 352 13.95 -5.02 -3.01
C LEU A 352 15.07 -6.03 -3.26
N THR A 353 16.24 -5.58 -3.70
CA THR A 353 17.39 -6.45 -3.88
C THR A 353 17.87 -7.03 -2.55
N GLN A 354 17.79 -6.26 -1.48
CA GLN A 354 18.13 -6.71 -0.13
C GLN A 354 17.12 -7.72 0.42
N VAL A 355 15.84 -7.56 0.08
CA VAL A 355 14.77 -8.49 0.49
C VAL A 355 14.73 -9.75 -0.39
N ALA A 356 15.22 -9.68 -1.63
CA ALA A 356 15.17 -10.77 -2.60
C ALA A 356 15.61 -12.14 -2.04
N PRO A 357 16.72 -12.28 -1.28
CA PRO A 357 17.15 -13.57 -0.74
C PRO A 357 16.14 -14.27 0.16
N THR A 358 15.26 -13.53 0.84
CA THR A 358 14.22 -14.11 1.71
C THR A 358 12.95 -14.50 0.93
N GLY A 359 12.84 -14.06 -0.33
CA GLY A 359 11.65 -14.22 -1.15
C GLY A 359 10.41 -13.50 -0.61
N ALA A 360 10.62 -12.50 0.25
CA ALA A 360 9.51 -11.83 0.94
C ALA A 360 8.70 -10.90 0.03
N GLU A 361 7.50 -10.65 0.51
CA GLU A 361 6.45 -9.86 -0.11
C GLU A 361 6.38 -8.51 0.56
N ILE A 362 6.27 -7.44 -0.22
CA ILE A 362 6.10 -6.09 0.27
C ILE A 362 4.79 -5.52 -0.27
N LEU A 363 3.85 -5.29 0.64
CA LEU A 363 2.60 -4.62 0.35
C LEU A 363 2.55 -3.32 1.14
N ASP A 364 1.80 -2.34 0.64
CA ASP A 364 1.39 -1.19 1.46
C ASP A 364 -0.02 -1.37 2.01
N TYR A 365 -0.37 -0.57 3.03
CA TYR A 365 -1.67 -0.66 3.70
C TYR A 365 -2.86 -0.43 2.78
N ASP A 366 -2.78 0.56 1.86
CA ASP A 366 -3.86 0.83 0.92
C ASP A 366 -4.05 -0.36 -0.05
N THR A 367 -2.98 -1.08 -0.38
CA THR A 367 -3.04 -2.34 -1.15
C THR A 367 -3.75 -3.44 -0.37
N VAL A 368 -3.39 -3.66 0.89
CA VAL A 368 -4.06 -4.64 1.77
C VAL A 368 -5.55 -4.30 1.90
N LEU A 369 -5.86 -3.03 2.09
CA LEU A 369 -7.24 -2.55 2.18
C LEU A 369 -8.01 -2.76 0.88
N ARG A 370 -7.36 -2.53 -0.26
CA ARG A 370 -7.97 -2.75 -1.57
C ARG A 370 -8.27 -4.23 -1.81
N LEU A 371 -7.36 -5.12 -1.40
CA LEU A 371 -7.59 -6.58 -1.44
C LEU A 371 -8.77 -6.99 -0.56
N HIS A 372 -8.85 -6.46 0.66
CA HIS A 372 -9.99 -6.68 1.56
C HIS A 372 -11.32 -6.24 0.93
N LEU A 373 -11.38 -5.02 0.37
CA LEU A 373 -12.57 -4.50 -0.28
C LEU A 373 -13.02 -5.38 -1.45
N ALA A 374 -12.06 -5.87 -2.23
CA ALA A 374 -12.32 -6.75 -3.36
C ALA A 374 -12.78 -8.14 -2.93
N ALA A 375 -12.26 -8.66 -1.82
CA ALA A 375 -12.74 -9.93 -1.25
C ALA A 375 -14.23 -9.85 -0.87
N LYS A 376 -14.70 -8.67 -0.43
CA LYS A 376 -16.09 -8.43 -0.01
C LYS A 376 -17.07 -8.01 -1.12
N SER A 377 -16.57 -7.57 -2.28
CA SER A 377 -17.36 -7.32 -3.49
C SER A 377 -17.54 -8.57 -4.33
#